data_AF-A0A1Y3BJ92-F1
#
_entry.id   AF-A0A1Y3BJ92-F1
#
_cell.length_a   1.000
_cell.length_b   1.000
_cell.length_c   1.000
_cell.angle_alpha   90.00
_cell.angle_beta   90.00
_cell.angle_gamma   90.00
#
_symmetry.space_group_name_H-M   'P 1'
#
loop_
_entity.id
_entity.type
_entity.pdbx_description
1 polymer ?
#
loop_
_entity_poly.entity_id
_entity_poly.type
_entity_poly.pdbx_seq_one_letter_code
_entity_poly.pdbx_strand_id
1 'polypeptide(L)'
;MGAAIELKLLIDLEDKANYENQEIAIRLGTRINNHHNNRFDEKNKTLYSRLFYVDSNGFQMLERRFVDSINIEGNYYPMTSAVFIEDEIRRFSVLSSHSHGVTSPRNGMIEIMLDRRIVYDDKRGLSEGVMDNIPVQSSFWLVFEHINNHRSHPSSSPPILSRLADSLLLYLNYPSITMYSYRSEQEVTKSLTKNFYRNRYLIAPNTLCRYFLLNLRTLPTNDNFNHPSLSSLLILHNRASLQSSTEPLFDDYIPSGICNDHHNDNSFDNDDDSDSPSPSESGDNNLLIKSSITHLFNDVRTASIQKTLLTGMKCSNTMLTKISEINVQPFQLESYNVTFY
;
A
#
# COMPACT_ATOMS: atom_id res chain seq x y z
N MET A 1 -17.33 5.83 4.82
CA MET A 1 -17.60 4.40 5.06
C MET A 1 -17.54 3.68 3.71
N GLY A 2 -16.90 2.52 3.63
CA GLY A 2 -16.70 1.78 2.38
C GLY A 2 -16.86 0.27 2.58
N ALA A 3 -17.07 -0.46 1.50
CA ALA A 3 -17.21 -1.91 1.47
C ALA A 3 -16.28 -2.52 0.43
N ALA A 4 -15.85 -3.77 0.63
CA ALA A 4 -15.00 -4.48 -0.31
C ALA A 4 -15.47 -5.91 -0.54
N ILE A 5 -15.28 -6.41 -1.77
CA ILE A 5 -15.58 -7.78 -2.18
C ILE A 5 -14.32 -8.39 -2.79
N GLU A 6 -13.95 -9.59 -2.35
CA GLU A 6 -12.90 -10.38 -3.01
C GLU A 6 -13.50 -11.11 -4.22
N LEU A 7 -12.89 -10.94 -5.39
CA LEU A 7 -13.24 -11.65 -6.62
C LEU A 7 -12.07 -12.51 -7.05
N LYS A 8 -12.30 -13.82 -7.20
CA LYS A 8 -11.34 -14.78 -7.73
C LYS A 8 -11.86 -15.32 -9.06
N LEU A 9 -11.05 -15.20 -10.10
CA LEU A 9 -11.39 -15.66 -11.45
C LEU A 9 -10.37 -16.71 -11.87
N LEU A 10 -10.85 -17.91 -12.22
CA LEU A 10 -10.04 -18.90 -12.91
C LEU A 10 -10.23 -18.71 -14.41
N ILE A 11 -9.14 -18.39 -15.11
CA ILE A 11 -9.12 -18.24 -16.56
C ILE A 11 -8.36 -19.43 -17.14
N ASP A 12 -8.99 -20.14 -18.05
CA ASP A 12 -8.44 -21.30 -18.73
C ASP A 12 -8.56 -21.11 -20.25
N LEU A 13 -7.41 -20.92 -20.89
CA LEU A 13 -7.25 -20.79 -22.33
C LEU A 13 -6.47 -21.98 -22.93
N GLU A 14 -6.42 -23.13 -22.25
CA GLU A 14 -5.67 -24.31 -22.72
C GLU A 14 -6.25 -24.89 -24.02
N ASP A 15 -7.57 -24.77 -24.23
CA ASP A 15 -8.24 -25.24 -25.43
C ASP A 15 -7.89 -24.36 -26.65
N LYS A 16 -6.86 -24.82 -27.37
CA LYS A 16 -6.31 -24.13 -28.53
C LYS A 16 -7.33 -23.93 -29.66
N ALA A 17 -8.29 -24.84 -29.81
CA ALA A 17 -9.26 -24.78 -30.90
C ALA A 17 -10.34 -23.73 -30.64
N ASN A 18 -10.70 -23.51 -29.38
CA ASN A 18 -11.78 -22.59 -28.99
C ASN A 18 -11.29 -21.18 -28.69
N TYR A 19 -10.02 -21.00 -28.32
CA TYR A 19 -9.46 -19.72 -27.88
C TYR A 19 -8.39 -19.13 -28.81
N GLU A 20 -8.35 -19.58 -30.07
CA GLU A 20 -7.37 -19.07 -31.04
C GLU A 20 -7.56 -17.56 -31.32
N ASN A 21 -6.48 -16.77 -31.19
CA ASN A 21 -6.46 -15.33 -31.42
C ASN A 21 -7.50 -14.55 -30.61
N GLN A 22 -7.61 -14.89 -29.32
CA GLN A 22 -8.54 -14.25 -28.39
C GLN A 22 -7.82 -13.58 -27.24
N GLU A 23 -8.36 -12.44 -26.82
CA GLU A 23 -8.00 -11.74 -25.60
C GLU A 23 -9.25 -11.65 -24.71
N ILE A 24 -9.17 -12.13 -23.48
CA ILE A 24 -10.28 -12.12 -22.55
C ILE A 24 -10.10 -10.95 -21.58
N ALA A 25 -11.12 -10.10 -21.50
CA ALA A 25 -11.19 -9.02 -20.53
C ALA A 25 -12.46 -9.10 -19.69
N ILE A 26 -12.36 -8.66 -18.43
CA ILE A 26 -13.52 -8.41 -17.57
C ILE A 26 -13.89 -6.93 -17.61
N ARG A 27 -15.19 -6.65 -17.66
CA ARG A 27 -15.74 -5.30 -17.57
C ARG A 27 -16.58 -5.15 -16.31
N LEU A 28 -16.24 -4.16 -15.50
CA LEU A 28 -16.93 -3.82 -14.27
C LEU A 28 -17.67 -2.49 -14.48
N GLY A 29 -19.00 -2.56 -14.57
CA GLY A 29 -19.86 -1.41 -14.79
C GLY A 29 -20.44 -0.85 -13.48
N THR A 30 -20.45 0.47 -13.34
CA THR A 30 -20.97 1.19 -12.18
C THR A 30 -21.87 2.35 -12.62
N ARG A 31 -22.50 3.02 -11.64
CA ARG A 31 -23.24 4.28 -11.85
C ARG A 31 -22.40 5.53 -11.57
N ILE A 32 -21.08 5.39 -11.42
CA ILE A 32 -20.16 6.51 -11.23
C ILE A 32 -20.07 7.29 -12.53
N ASN A 33 -20.16 8.61 -12.43
CA ASN A 33 -19.98 9.49 -13.58
C ASN A 33 -18.52 9.98 -13.63
N ASN A 34 -17.65 9.22 -14.29
CA ASN A 34 -16.26 9.62 -14.54
C ASN A 34 -16.09 10.32 -15.90
N HIS A 35 -17.20 10.68 -16.55
CA HIS A 35 -17.18 11.52 -17.74
C HIS A 35 -16.82 12.94 -17.36
N HIS A 36 -15.79 13.49 -18.00
CA HIS A 36 -15.39 14.87 -17.79
C HIS A 36 -15.74 15.68 -19.02
N ASN A 37 -16.58 16.72 -18.85
CA ASN A 37 -17.01 17.57 -19.97
C ASN A 37 -15.78 18.10 -20.71
N ASN A 38 -15.71 17.71 -21.99
CA ASN A 38 -14.72 18.06 -23.00
C ASN A 38 -13.93 19.33 -22.67
N ARG A 39 -12.76 19.19 -22.03
CA ARG A 39 -11.66 20.10 -22.35
C ARG A 39 -11.23 19.71 -23.76
N PHE A 40 -11.89 20.30 -24.75
CA PHE A 40 -11.31 20.35 -26.08
C PHE A 40 -9.96 21.04 -25.91
N ASP A 41 -8.89 20.25 -25.97
CA ASP A 41 -7.55 20.81 -25.94
C ASP A 41 -7.33 21.47 -27.31
N GLU A 42 -7.64 22.76 -27.42
CA GLU A 42 -7.51 23.52 -28.66
C GLU A 42 -6.10 23.41 -29.26
N LYS A 43 -5.08 23.16 -28.44
CA LYS A 43 -3.70 22.98 -28.88
C LYS A 43 -3.46 21.63 -29.54
N ASN A 44 -4.12 20.57 -29.09
CA ASN A 44 -3.88 19.20 -29.53
C ASN A 44 -5.02 18.60 -30.37
N LYS A 45 -6.17 19.29 -30.49
CA LYS A 45 -7.39 18.84 -31.18
C LYS A 45 -7.87 17.45 -30.74
N THR A 46 -7.60 17.08 -29.49
CA THR A 46 -7.92 15.75 -28.97
C THR A 46 -9.15 15.83 -28.07
N LEU A 47 -10.12 14.93 -28.31
CA LEU A 47 -11.30 14.78 -27.47
C LEU A 47 -11.02 13.74 -26.37
N TYR A 48 -11.00 14.21 -25.13
CA TYR A 48 -10.90 13.36 -23.95
C TYR A 48 -12.26 13.33 -23.24
N SER A 49 -12.74 12.14 -22.88
CA SER A 49 -14.10 12.01 -22.33
C SER A 49 -14.20 11.33 -20.99
N ARG A 50 -13.30 10.42 -20.60
CA ARG A 50 -13.40 9.69 -19.33
C ARG A 50 -12.10 9.74 -18.53
N LEU A 51 -12.21 10.12 -17.25
CA LEU A 51 -11.10 10.14 -16.29
C LEU A 51 -11.04 8.82 -15.51
N PHE A 52 -9.84 8.28 -15.36
CA PHE A 52 -9.60 7.12 -14.52
C PHE A 52 -8.17 7.19 -13.98
N TYR A 53 -7.90 6.50 -12.89
CA TYR A 53 -6.63 6.60 -12.20
C TYR A 53 -5.99 5.23 -12.13
N VAL A 54 -4.76 5.11 -12.61
CA VAL A 54 -4.02 3.84 -12.66
C VAL A 54 -2.69 4.02 -11.94
N ASP A 55 -2.26 3.01 -11.21
CA ASP A 55 -0.99 3.05 -10.51
C ASP A 55 0.21 3.03 -11.46
N SER A 56 1.34 3.55 -10.98
CA SER A 56 2.64 3.45 -11.62
C SER A 56 3.57 2.65 -10.71
N ASN A 57 3.81 1.39 -11.07
CA ASN A 57 4.66 0.45 -10.34
C ASN A 57 4.29 0.29 -8.85
N GLY A 58 3.01 0.42 -8.50
CA GLY A 58 2.53 0.37 -7.11
C GLY A 58 3.03 1.50 -6.20
N PHE A 59 3.60 2.56 -6.79
CA PHE A 59 4.21 3.68 -6.05
C PHE A 59 3.26 4.89 -5.94
N GLN A 60 2.77 5.39 -7.07
CA GLN A 60 1.87 6.54 -7.13
C GLN A 60 0.70 6.26 -8.08
N MET A 61 -0.44 6.89 -7.83
CA MET A 61 -1.56 6.88 -8.78
C MET A 61 -1.36 7.99 -9.81
N LEU A 62 -1.74 7.72 -11.05
CA LEU A 62 -1.67 8.68 -12.15
C LEU A 62 -3.03 8.86 -12.79
N GLU A 63 -3.41 10.11 -13.05
CA GLU A 63 -4.60 10.43 -13.84
C GLU A 63 -4.38 10.01 -15.30
N ARG A 64 -5.36 9.30 -15.85
CA ARG A 64 -5.47 8.90 -17.25
C ARG A 64 -6.78 9.43 -17.83
N ARG A 65 -6.74 9.71 -19.13
CA ARG A 65 -7.88 10.19 -19.90
C ARG A 65 -8.09 9.31 -21.10
N PHE A 66 -9.30 8.78 -21.24
CA PHE A 66 -9.68 8.06 -22.44
C PHE A 66 -9.78 9.03 -23.62
N VAL A 67 -9.06 8.72 -24.70
CA VAL A 67 -8.97 9.48 -25.93
C VAL A 67 -9.89 8.85 -26.98
N ASP A 68 -10.99 9.52 -27.31
CA ASP A 68 -11.97 8.98 -28.27
C ASP A 68 -11.45 8.96 -29.72
N SER A 69 -10.43 9.77 -30.03
CA SER A 69 -9.88 9.88 -31.39
C SER A 69 -8.89 8.76 -31.75
N ILE A 70 -8.53 7.88 -30.82
CA ILE A 70 -7.66 6.73 -31.06
C ILE A 70 -8.39 5.45 -30.68
N ASN A 71 -7.92 4.32 -31.21
CA ASN A 71 -8.50 3.02 -30.92
C ASN A 71 -8.26 2.60 -29.46
N ILE A 72 -8.91 1.51 -29.05
CA ILE A 72 -8.90 1.03 -27.67
C ILE A 72 -7.49 0.63 -27.20
N GLU A 73 -6.66 0.05 -28.07
CA GLU A 73 -5.29 -0.36 -27.75
C GLU A 73 -4.41 0.81 -27.32
N GLY A 74 -4.67 2.02 -27.83
CA GLY A 74 -3.96 3.25 -27.43
C GLY A 74 -4.40 3.81 -26.08
N ASN A 75 -5.49 3.28 -25.52
CA ASN A 75 -6.07 3.68 -24.24
C ASN A 75 -5.88 2.65 -23.13
N TYR A 76 -5.16 1.55 -23.40
CA TYR A 76 -4.77 0.56 -22.41
C TYR A 76 -3.51 1.02 -21.65
N TYR A 77 -3.55 0.94 -20.32
CA TYR A 77 -2.44 1.31 -19.45
C TYR A 77 -2.04 0.13 -18.55
N PRO A 78 -0.76 0.03 -18.15
CA PRO A 78 -0.35 -0.97 -17.19
C PRO A 78 -0.92 -0.62 -15.81
N MET A 79 -1.75 -1.51 -15.26
CA MET A 79 -2.13 -1.54 -13.86
C MET A 79 -1.24 -2.56 -13.18
N THR A 80 -0.31 -2.12 -12.34
CA THR A 80 0.54 -3.05 -11.58
C THR A 80 -0.13 -3.52 -10.29
N SER A 81 -1.02 -2.71 -9.71
CA SER A 81 -1.61 -3.01 -8.42
C SER A 81 -3.02 -2.42 -8.20
N ALA A 82 -3.34 -1.28 -8.82
CA ALA A 82 -4.60 -0.60 -8.55
C ALA A 82 -5.09 0.29 -9.70
N VAL A 83 -6.41 0.32 -9.87
CA VAL A 83 -7.13 1.28 -10.70
C VAL A 83 -8.34 1.80 -9.95
N PHE A 84 -8.74 3.06 -10.17
CA PHE A 84 -10.05 3.53 -9.72
C PHE A 84 -10.69 4.53 -10.67
N ILE A 85 -12.00 4.62 -10.56
CA ILE A 85 -12.83 5.68 -11.12
C ILE A 85 -13.62 6.34 -10.00
N GLU A 86 -13.90 7.61 -10.15
CA GLU A 86 -14.66 8.36 -9.15
C GLU A 86 -15.51 9.47 -9.77
N ASP A 87 -16.56 9.83 -9.04
CA ASP A 87 -17.33 11.06 -9.22
C ASP A 87 -17.21 11.92 -7.95
N GLU A 88 -18.04 12.94 -7.80
CA GLU A 88 -17.97 13.87 -6.66
C GLU A 88 -18.21 13.20 -5.29
N ILE A 89 -18.90 12.04 -5.25
CA ILE A 89 -19.36 11.43 -3.99
C ILE A 89 -19.00 9.95 -3.86
N ARG A 90 -18.58 9.28 -4.93
CA ARG A 90 -18.37 7.83 -4.97
C ARG A 90 -17.06 7.49 -5.66
N ARG A 91 -16.34 6.53 -5.07
CA ARG A 91 -15.16 5.90 -5.66
C ARG A 91 -15.40 4.41 -5.83
N PHE A 92 -14.97 3.88 -6.97
CA PHE A 92 -14.85 2.45 -7.21
C PHE A 92 -13.39 2.14 -7.56
N SER A 93 -12.74 1.35 -6.72
CA SER A 93 -11.35 0.92 -6.89
C SER A 93 -11.29 -0.59 -7.13
N VAL A 94 -10.40 -1.02 -8.02
CA VAL A 94 -10.05 -2.41 -8.23
C VAL A 94 -8.59 -2.58 -7.91
N LEU A 95 -8.28 -3.55 -7.06
CA LEU A 95 -6.92 -3.88 -6.62
C LEU A 95 -6.58 -5.27 -7.15
N SER A 96 -5.34 -5.48 -7.62
CA SER A 96 -4.87 -6.78 -8.11
C SER A 96 -3.56 -7.19 -7.46
N SER A 97 -3.31 -8.50 -7.41
CA SER A 97 -2.07 -9.11 -6.95
C SER A 97 -0.98 -9.16 -8.03
N HIS A 98 -1.34 -8.90 -9.29
CA HIS A 98 -0.45 -8.98 -10.44
C HIS A 98 -0.87 -7.95 -11.49
N SER A 99 0.06 -7.68 -12.41
CA SER A 99 -0.12 -6.62 -13.39
C SER A 99 -1.08 -7.02 -14.51
N HIS A 100 -1.96 -6.10 -14.91
CA HIS A 100 -2.83 -6.25 -16.07
C HIS A 100 -2.80 -5.02 -16.97
N GLY A 101 -3.30 -5.18 -18.19
CA GLY A 101 -3.75 -4.04 -18.99
C GLY A 101 -5.12 -3.57 -18.50
N VAL A 102 -5.30 -2.27 -18.32
CA VAL A 102 -6.57 -1.67 -17.88
C VAL A 102 -6.97 -0.47 -18.74
N THR A 103 -8.27 -0.24 -18.88
CA THR A 103 -8.81 1.00 -19.45
C THR A 103 -10.20 1.34 -18.88
N SER A 104 -10.73 2.51 -19.23
CA SER A 104 -12.08 2.97 -18.89
C SER A 104 -12.84 3.33 -20.16
N PRO A 105 -13.32 2.33 -20.94
CA PRO A 105 -13.78 2.53 -22.30
C PRO A 105 -15.16 3.19 -22.37
N ARG A 106 -15.92 3.18 -21.27
CA ARG A 106 -17.24 3.80 -21.13
C ARG A 106 -17.33 4.54 -19.79
N ASN A 107 -18.29 5.47 -19.71
CA ASN A 107 -18.59 6.15 -18.45
C ASN A 107 -18.99 5.11 -17.38
N GLY A 108 -18.42 5.24 -16.19
CA GLY A 108 -18.66 4.34 -15.07
C GLY A 108 -18.08 2.93 -15.22
N MET A 109 -17.21 2.68 -16.20
CA MET A 109 -16.73 1.32 -16.52
C MET A 109 -15.21 1.20 -16.41
N ILE A 110 -14.76 0.13 -15.76
CA ILE A 110 -13.36 -0.32 -15.78
C ILE A 110 -13.30 -1.63 -16.59
N GLU A 111 -12.35 -1.73 -17.50
CA GLU A 111 -12.05 -2.95 -18.27
C GLU A 111 -10.63 -3.41 -17.94
N ILE A 112 -10.47 -4.69 -17.60
CA ILE A 112 -9.19 -5.31 -17.22
C ILE A 112 -8.96 -6.53 -18.10
N MET A 113 -7.83 -6.57 -18.78
CA MET A 113 -7.39 -7.74 -19.55
C MET A 113 -6.94 -8.85 -18.61
N LEU A 114 -7.48 -10.06 -18.77
CA LEU A 114 -7.20 -11.21 -17.91
C LEU A 114 -6.12 -12.10 -18.51
N ASP A 115 -6.30 -12.57 -19.74
CA ASP A 115 -5.31 -13.37 -20.46
C ASP A 115 -5.50 -13.23 -21.98
N ARG A 116 -4.48 -13.63 -22.74
CA ARG A 116 -4.46 -13.59 -24.21
C ARG A 116 -3.82 -14.83 -24.82
N ARG A 117 -4.39 -15.29 -25.93
CA ARG A 117 -3.84 -16.34 -26.78
C ARG A 117 -3.75 -15.82 -28.20
N ILE A 118 -2.53 -15.68 -28.72
CA ILE A 118 -2.26 -15.09 -30.04
C ILE A 118 -1.38 -16.06 -30.82
N VAL A 119 -1.81 -16.47 -32.02
CA VAL A 119 -1.06 -17.46 -32.82
C VAL A 119 0.04 -16.79 -33.64
N TYR A 120 -0.16 -15.54 -34.04
CA TYR A 120 0.75 -14.83 -34.92
C TYR A 120 1.78 -14.00 -34.15
N ASP A 121 3.02 -14.04 -34.64
CA ASP A 121 4.10 -13.14 -34.20
C ASP A 121 3.80 -11.68 -34.59
N ASP A 122 4.18 -10.76 -33.72
CA ASP A 122 3.97 -9.32 -33.88
C ASP A 122 5.13 -8.62 -34.63
N LYS A 123 6.11 -9.39 -35.12
CA LYS A 123 7.32 -8.95 -35.82
C LYS A 123 8.22 -8.04 -35.00
N ARG A 124 8.24 -8.22 -33.67
CA ARG A 124 9.15 -7.51 -32.75
C ARG A 124 10.38 -8.31 -32.35
N GLY A 125 10.56 -9.52 -32.89
CA GLY A 125 11.81 -10.29 -32.79
C GLY A 125 11.69 -11.60 -32.01
N LEU A 126 10.52 -11.93 -31.46
CA LEU A 126 10.29 -13.19 -30.74
C LEU A 126 10.07 -14.36 -31.71
N SER A 127 9.43 -14.13 -32.87
CA SER A 127 9.18 -15.13 -33.92
C SER A 127 8.23 -16.27 -33.51
N GLU A 128 7.40 -16.03 -32.51
CA GLU A 128 6.33 -16.94 -32.04
C GLU A 128 5.16 -16.12 -31.50
N GLY A 129 3.96 -16.72 -31.53
CA GLY A 129 2.79 -16.20 -30.84
C GLY A 129 2.75 -16.59 -29.36
N VAL A 130 1.80 -16.04 -28.61
CA VAL A 130 1.52 -16.42 -27.21
C VAL A 130 0.54 -17.61 -27.21
N MET A 131 1.07 -18.82 -27.03
CA MET A 131 0.31 -20.08 -27.16
C MET A 131 0.54 -21.08 -26.02
N ASP A 132 1.30 -20.70 -25.00
CA ASP A 132 1.72 -21.47 -23.84
C ASP A 132 0.82 -21.21 -22.60
N ASN A 133 -0.41 -20.76 -22.82
CA ASN A 133 -1.39 -20.53 -21.76
C ASN A 133 -1.57 -21.80 -20.89
N ILE A 134 -1.62 -21.59 -19.59
CA ILE A 134 -2.04 -22.55 -18.57
C ILE A 134 -3.16 -21.91 -17.75
N PRO A 135 -3.96 -22.67 -16.97
CA PRO A 135 -5.00 -22.08 -16.15
C PRO A 135 -4.40 -21.13 -15.10
N VAL A 136 -4.87 -19.89 -15.06
CA VAL A 136 -4.42 -18.85 -14.13
C VAL A 136 -5.57 -18.38 -13.27
N GLN A 137 -5.34 -18.28 -11.96
CA GLN A 137 -6.29 -17.68 -11.04
C GLN A 137 -5.91 -16.23 -10.73
N SER A 138 -6.70 -15.28 -11.23
CA SER A 138 -6.56 -13.86 -10.89
C SER A 138 -7.42 -13.49 -9.69
N SER A 139 -6.85 -12.76 -8.73
CA SER A 139 -7.55 -12.32 -7.51
C SER A 139 -7.60 -10.80 -7.43
N PHE A 140 -8.80 -10.26 -7.20
CA PHE A 140 -9.07 -8.83 -7.12
C PHE A 140 -9.80 -8.46 -5.84
N TRP A 141 -9.54 -7.27 -5.31
CA TRP A 141 -10.45 -6.60 -4.39
C TRP A 141 -11.24 -5.52 -5.13
N LEU A 142 -12.56 -5.57 -5.02
CA LEU A 142 -13.49 -4.57 -5.53
C LEU A 142 -13.93 -3.68 -4.37
N VAL A 143 -13.47 -2.44 -4.33
CA VAL A 143 -13.66 -1.52 -3.20
C VAL A 143 -14.59 -0.38 -3.59
N PHE A 144 -15.67 -0.21 -2.82
CA PHE A 144 -16.69 0.82 -3.02
C PHE A 144 -16.70 1.77 -1.85
N GLU A 145 -16.55 3.07 -2.12
CA GLU A 145 -16.40 4.07 -1.07
C GLU A 145 -17.20 5.32 -1.36
N HIS A 146 -17.72 5.93 -0.29
CA HIS A 146 -18.24 7.28 -0.34
C HIS A 146 -17.12 8.29 -0.08
N ILE A 147 -16.93 9.24 -0.99
CA ILE A 147 -15.99 10.35 -0.84
C ILE A 147 -16.71 11.46 -0.09
N ASN A 148 -16.29 11.77 1.13
CA ASN A 148 -16.86 12.90 1.87
C ASN A 148 -16.32 14.20 1.28
N ASN A 149 -17.26 15.08 0.94
CA ASN A 149 -17.11 16.21 0.03
C ASN A 149 -16.37 17.41 0.66
N HIS A 150 -15.14 17.21 1.12
CA HIS A 150 -14.25 18.29 1.56
C HIS A 150 -12.97 18.36 0.76
N ARG A 151 -13.02 18.11 -0.56
CA ARG A 151 -11.94 18.53 -1.46
C ARG A 151 -12.50 19.02 -2.79
N SER A 152 -12.59 20.35 -2.89
CA SER A 152 -11.94 21.04 -4.00
C SER A 152 -10.47 20.60 -4.00
N HIS A 153 -10.16 19.45 -4.60
CA HIS A 153 -8.77 19.11 -4.86
C HIS A 153 -8.26 20.24 -5.77
N PRO A 154 -7.31 21.08 -5.32
CA PRO A 154 -6.62 21.93 -6.27
C PRO A 154 -6.07 20.98 -7.33
N SER A 155 -6.15 21.35 -8.61
CA SER A 155 -5.76 20.51 -9.76
C SER A 155 -4.30 20.03 -9.73
N SER A 156 -3.55 20.31 -8.67
CA SER A 156 -2.15 20.00 -8.43
C SER A 156 -1.90 18.89 -7.38
N SER A 157 -2.90 18.44 -6.61
CA SER A 157 -2.65 17.37 -5.63
C SER A 157 -2.65 15.99 -6.31
N PRO A 158 -1.67 15.11 -6.00
CA PRO A 158 -1.62 13.78 -6.61
C PRO A 158 -2.83 12.93 -6.17
N PRO A 159 -3.38 12.10 -7.07
CA PRO A 159 -4.42 11.15 -6.70
C PRO A 159 -3.85 10.10 -5.73
N ILE A 160 -4.66 9.69 -4.75
CA ILE A 160 -4.28 8.73 -3.71
C ILE A 160 -5.36 7.69 -3.48
N LEU A 161 -4.92 6.48 -3.10
CA LEU A 161 -5.81 5.45 -2.60
C LEU A 161 -6.37 5.85 -1.23
N SER A 162 -7.56 5.34 -0.94
CA SER A 162 -8.13 5.42 0.41
C SER A 162 -7.35 4.52 1.37
N ARG A 163 -7.47 4.78 2.67
CA ARG A 163 -6.90 3.89 3.69
C ARG A 163 -7.41 2.45 3.58
N LEU A 164 -8.70 2.26 3.26
CA LEU A 164 -9.28 0.93 3.10
C LEU A 164 -8.66 0.21 1.89
N ALA A 165 -8.60 0.88 0.74
CA ALA A 165 -8.02 0.31 -0.47
C ALA A 165 -6.52 0.00 -0.31
N ASP A 166 -5.73 0.91 0.26
CA ASP A 166 -4.30 0.66 0.50
C ASP A 166 -4.08 -0.51 1.47
N SER A 167 -4.87 -0.61 2.55
CA SER A 167 -4.77 -1.73 3.50
C SER A 167 -5.09 -3.09 2.85
N LEU A 168 -6.16 -3.14 2.04
CA LEU A 168 -6.53 -4.35 1.30
C LEU A 168 -5.49 -4.71 0.24
N LEU A 169 -4.87 -3.70 -0.39
CA LEU A 169 -3.80 -3.90 -1.36
C LEU A 169 -2.56 -4.51 -0.70
N LEU A 170 -2.20 -4.04 0.51
CA LEU A 170 -1.11 -4.61 1.29
C LEU A 170 -1.42 -6.05 1.71
N TYR A 171 -2.65 -6.32 2.16
CA TYR A 171 -3.08 -7.68 2.48
C TYR A 171 -2.99 -8.63 1.27
N LEU A 172 -3.34 -8.13 0.08
CA LEU A 172 -3.30 -8.90 -1.16
C LEU A 172 -1.87 -9.21 -1.63
N ASN A 173 -0.95 -8.23 -1.53
CA ASN A 173 0.42 -8.35 -2.03
C ASN A 173 1.42 -8.90 -1.00
N TYR A 174 1.12 -8.78 0.29
CA TYR A 174 1.98 -9.23 1.40
C TYR A 174 1.18 -10.11 2.37
N PRO A 175 0.70 -11.29 1.91
CA PRO A 175 -0.09 -12.18 2.75
C PRO A 175 0.75 -12.74 3.91
N SER A 176 0.06 -13.17 4.98
CA SER A 176 0.71 -13.79 6.13
C SER A 176 1.37 -15.12 5.76
N ILE A 177 2.64 -15.28 6.14
CA ILE A 177 3.38 -16.53 5.95
C ILE A 177 2.95 -17.53 7.03
N THR A 178 2.30 -18.62 6.60
CA THR A 178 1.91 -19.71 7.50
C THR A 178 2.98 -20.80 7.48
N MET A 179 3.59 -21.08 8.63
CA MET A 179 4.59 -22.15 8.79
C MET A 179 3.98 -23.31 9.59
N TYR A 180 3.93 -24.49 8.99
CA TYR A 180 3.43 -25.70 9.64
C TYR A 180 4.57 -26.44 10.34
N SER A 181 4.30 -27.03 11.50
CA SER A 181 5.24 -27.88 12.23
C SER A 181 4.65 -29.27 12.44
N TYR A 182 5.45 -30.31 12.23
CA TYR A 182 5.06 -31.72 12.44
C TYR A 182 5.17 -32.18 13.89
N ARG A 183 5.57 -31.30 14.82
CA ARG A 183 5.66 -31.64 16.24
C ARG A 183 4.26 -31.78 16.82
N SER A 184 4.09 -32.69 17.78
CA SER A 184 2.82 -32.83 18.48
C SER A 184 2.46 -31.50 19.16
N GLU A 185 1.17 -31.17 19.20
CA GLU A 185 0.68 -29.93 19.81
C GLU A 185 1.27 -29.76 21.22
N GLN A 186 1.31 -30.83 22.02
CA GLN A 186 1.89 -30.84 23.36
C GLN A 186 3.39 -30.51 23.42
N GLU A 187 4.20 -30.93 22.43
CA GLU A 187 5.63 -30.58 22.33
C GLU A 187 5.84 -29.14 21.87
N VAL A 188 5.00 -28.67 20.94
CA VAL A 188 5.00 -27.28 20.45
C VAL A 188 4.59 -26.35 21.58
N THR A 189 3.49 -26.62 22.27
CA THR A 189 3.02 -25.81 23.38
C THR A 189 4.03 -25.82 24.51
N LYS A 190 4.60 -26.97 24.93
CA LYS A 190 5.67 -27.00 25.95
C LYS A 190 6.92 -26.21 25.56
N SER A 191 7.28 -26.20 24.27
CA SER A 191 8.42 -25.44 23.74
C SER A 191 8.13 -23.95 23.60
N LEU A 192 6.89 -23.56 23.27
CA LEU A 192 6.45 -22.16 23.12
C LEU A 192 6.03 -21.53 24.46
N THR A 193 5.53 -22.32 25.42
CA THR A 193 5.24 -21.90 26.80
C THR A 193 6.51 -21.68 27.62
N LYS A 194 7.68 -22.10 27.14
CA LYS A 194 8.94 -21.48 27.53
C LYS A 194 9.03 -20.10 26.87
N ASN A 195 8.14 -19.19 27.25
CA ASN A 195 8.12 -17.70 27.26
C ASN A 195 8.95 -16.86 26.28
N PHE A 196 9.61 -17.39 25.26
CA PHE A 196 10.59 -16.63 24.48
C PHE A 196 10.02 -15.94 23.24
N TYR A 197 8.86 -16.38 22.73
CA TYR A 197 8.35 -15.92 21.43
C TYR A 197 6.93 -15.34 21.45
N ARG A 198 6.19 -15.44 22.57
CA ARG A 198 4.86 -14.83 22.68
C ARG A 198 5.05 -13.31 22.88
N ASN A 199 4.58 -12.50 21.94
CA ASN A 199 4.61 -11.02 21.97
C ASN A 199 5.99 -10.36 21.78
N ARG A 200 6.95 -11.03 21.11
CA ARG A 200 8.16 -10.36 20.63
C ARG A 200 7.92 -9.79 19.24
N TYR A 201 7.91 -8.47 19.13
CA TYR A 201 7.88 -7.81 17.83
C TYR A 201 9.30 -7.47 17.43
N LEU A 202 9.72 -7.93 16.23
CA LEU A 202 10.97 -7.46 15.63
C LEU A 202 10.91 -5.96 15.38
N ILE A 203 9.71 -5.43 15.09
CA ILE A 203 9.48 -4.01 14.91
C ILE A 203 8.37 -3.54 15.85
N ALA A 204 8.65 -2.57 16.72
CA ALA A 204 7.66 -2.03 17.65
C ALA A 204 6.38 -1.60 16.91
N PRO A 205 5.20 -2.16 17.26
CA PRO A 205 3.97 -2.02 16.47
C PRO A 205 3.57 -0.57 16.19
N ASN A 206 3.83 0.33 17.15
CA ASN A 206 3.42 1.73 17.07
C ASN A 206 4.41 2.61 16.29
N THR A 207 5.62 2.11 15.98
CA THR A 207 6.69 2.92 15.37
C THR A 207 6.61 3.00 13.85
N LEU A 208 6.01 2.00 13.19
CA LEU A 208 5.86 1.95 11.73
C LEU A 208 4.41 2.11 11.24
N CYS A 209 3.51 2.51 12.13
CA CYS A 209 2.14 2.89 11.77
C CYS A 209 2.04 3.88 10.60
N ARG A 210 3.06 4.70 10.45
CA ARG A 210 3.19 5.72 9.40
C ARG A 210 3.93 5.24 8.15
N TYR A 211 4.71 4.16 8.24
CA TYR A 211 5.65 3.76 7.20
C TYR A 211 5.45 2.31 6.80
N PHE A 212 5.37 2.09 5.50
CA PHE A 212 5.48 0.77 4.94
C PHE A 212 6.95 0.34 4.93
N LEU A 213 7.26 -0.79 5.59
CA LEU A 213 8.58 -1.42 5.55
C LEU A 213 8.79 -2.10 4.20
N LEU A 214 9.45 -1.42 3.27
CA LEU A 214 9.71 -1.96 1.94
C LEU A 214 10.87 -2.96 1.94
N ASN A 215 11.89 -2.74 2.76
CA ASN A 215 13.04 -3.62 2.84
C ASN A 215 13.68 -3.61 4.22
N LEU A 216 14.08 -4.80 4.69
CA LEU A 216 15.01 -4.97 5.78
C LEU A 216 15.95 -6.12 5.41
N ARG A 217 17.18 -5.80 5.04
CA ARG A 217 18.16 -6.79 4.56
C ARG A 217 19.51 -6.59 5.23
N THR A 218 20.08 -7.67 5.78
CA THR A 218 21.45 -7.68 6.28
C THR A 218 22.44 -7.36 5.16
N LEU A 219 23.34 -6.41 5.43
CA LEU A 219 24.42 -6.04 4.52
C LEU A 219 25.61 -6.98 4.71
N PRO A 220 26.37 -7.29 3.65
CA PRO A 220 27.59 -8.08 3.79
C PRO A 220 28.75 -7.25 4.35
N THR A 221 29.81 -7.94 4.78
CA THR A 221 31.11 -7.30 5.06
C THR A 221 31.79 -6.81 3.77
N ASN A 222 32.53 -5.70 3.83
CA ASN A 222 33.15 -5.06 2.64
C ASN A 222 34.11 -5.99 1.89
N ASP A 223 34.84 -6.84 2.60
CA ASP A 223 35.87 -7.70 2.01
C ASP A 223 35.35 -9.10 1.65
N ASN A 224 34.12 -9.45 2.07
CA ASN A 224 33.52 -10.74 1.76
C ASN A 224 31.98 -10.65 1.68
N PHE A 225 31.46 -10.72 0.45
CA PHE A 225 30.03 -10.66 0.16
C PHE A 225 29.22 -11.86 0.68
N ASN A 226 29.89 -12.96 1.08
CA ASN A 226 29.24 -14.14 1.63
C ASN A 226 29.09 -14.10 3.17
N HIS A 227 29.72 -13.12 3.84
CA HIS A 227 29.60 -12.98 5.30
C HIS A 227 28.67 -11.83 5.68
N PRO A 228 27.66 -12.08 6.54
CA PRO A 228 26.79 -11.03 7.03
C PRO A 228 27.56 -10.09 7.96
N SER A 229 27.32 -8.79 7.82
CA SER A 229 27.80 -7.77 8.75
C SER A 229 26.82 -7.57 9.90
N LEU A 230 27.19 -6.72 10.86
CA LEU A 230 26.32 -6.21 11.91
C LEU A 230 25.37 -5.09 11.43
N SER A 231 25.35 -4.82 10.12
CA SER A 231 24.58 -3.74 9.52
C SER A 231 23.44 -4.29 8.67
N SER A 232 22.32 -3.56 8.61
CA SER A 232 21.18 -3.88 7.75
C SER A 232 20.70 -2.64 7.02
N LEU A 233 20.33 -2.82 5.76
CA LEU A 233 19.66 -1.82 4.95
C LEU A 233 18.17 -1.85 5.27
N LEU A 234 17.68 -0.74 5.81
CA LEU A 234 16.28 -0.46 6.09
C LEU A 234 15.74 0.49 5.03
N ILE A 235 14.67 0.14 4.34
CA ILE A 235 13.98 1.03 3.39
C ILE A 235 12.53 1.22 3.84
N LEU A 236 12.15 2.48 4.03
CA LEU A 236 10.84 2.89 4.49
C LEU A 236 10.14 3.74 3.43
N HIS A 237 8.87 3.46 3.20
CA HIS A 237 8.01 4.21 2.30
C HIS A 237 6.85 4.84 3.08
N ASN A 238 6.67 6.16 2.97
CA ASN A 238 5.45 6.81 3.43
C ASN A 238 4.42 6.86 2.28
N ARG A 239 3.52 5.87 2.25
CA ARG A 239 2.58 5.62 1.14
C ARG A 239 1.42 6.63 1.00
N ALA A 240 1.30 7.61 1.89
CA ALA A 240 0.27 8.66 1.87
C ALA A 240 -1.16 8.17 1.50
N SER A 241 -1.93 7.71 2.48
CA SER A 241 -3.32 7.29 2.27
C SER A 241 -4.31 8.39 2.66
N LEU A 242 -5.49 8.42 2.00
CA LEU A 242 -6.55 9.35 2.37
C LEU A 242 -7.14 8.94 3.73
N GLN A 243 -6.92 9.75 4.76
CA GLN A 243 -7.61 9.61 6.04
C GLN A 243 -9.09 9.99 5.85
N SER A 244 -10.02 9.06 6.11
CA SER A 244 -11.44 9.41 6.21
C SER A 244 -11.68 10.10 7.54
N SER A 245 -12.16 11.33 7.53
CA SER A 245 -12.42 12.18 8.71
C SER A 245 -13.66 11.74 9.51
N THR A 246 -13.75 10.47 9.87
CA THR A 246 -14.78 9.98 10.80
C THR A 246 -14.08 9.18 11.90
N GLU A 247 -14.16 9.75 13.11
CA GLU A 247 -13.85 9.24 14.45
C GLU A 247 -14.01 7.71 14.64
N PRO A 248 -13.26 7.10 15.58
CA PRO A 248 -13.30 5.67 15.82
C PRO A 248 -14.53 5.30 16.65
N LEU A 249 -15.35 4.41 16.14
CA LEU A 249 -16.35 3.70 16.92
C LEU A 249 -16.13 2.19 16.69
N PHE A 250 -16.16 1.47 17.81
CA PHE A 250 -16.07 0.02 18.01
C PHE A 250 -14.66 -0.55 18.31
N ASP A 251 -14.33 -0.51 19.60
CA ASP A 251 -13.67 -1.61 20.31
C ASP A 251 -14.48 -2.89 20.09
N ASP A 252 -13.93 -3.84 19.33
CA ASP A 252 -13.90 -5.26 19.70
C ASP A 252 -13.17 -6.05 18.59
N TYR A 253 -12.06 -6.67 18.99
CA TYR A 253 -11.31 -7.68 18.23
C TYR A 253 -10.83 -7.29 16.82
N ILE A 254 -9.82 -6.41 16.78
CA ILE A 254 -9.02 -6.15 15.57
C ILE A 254 -7.65 -6.82 15.73
N PRO A 255 -7.13 -7.56 14.75
CA PRO A 255 -5.79 -8.14 14.81
C PRO A 255 -4.76 -7.05 15.09
N SER A 256 -3.93 -7.28 16.11
CA SER A 256 -2.86 -6.37 16.56
C SER A 256 -2.05 -5.84 15.38
N GLY A 257 -2.17 -4.53 15.09
CA GLY A 257 -1.52 -3.88 13.96
C GLY A 257 -2.23 -2.65 13.39
N ILE A 258 -3.43 -2.29 13.87
CA ILE A 258 -4.09 -1.03 13.47
C ILE A 258 -3.73 0.09 14.44
N CYS A 259 -3.24 1.17 13.84
CA CYS A 259 -2.72 2.34 14.51
C CYS A 259 -3.84 3.31 14.84
N ASN A 260 -4.04 3.60 16.12
CA ASN A 260 -4.86 4.74 16.55
C ASN A 260 -3.99 5.99 16.56
N ASP A 261 -4.34 6.99 15.74
CA ASP A 261 -3.80 8.34 15.81
C ASP A 261 -4.31 8.99 17.12
N HIS A 262 -3.56 8.83 18.21
CA HIS A 262 -3.70 9.72 19.36
C HIS A 262 -2.70 10.87 19.22
N HIS A 263 -3.02 11.83 18.36
CA HIS A 263 -2.42 13.16 18.38
C HIS A 263 -3.50 14.20 18.69
N ASN A 264 -3.79 14.37 19.99
CA ASN A 264 -4.38 15.61 20.49
C ASN A 264 -3.25 16.60 20.78
N ASP A 265 -2.78 17.30 19.74
CA ASP A 265 -2.01 18.54 19.94
C ASP A 265 -3.02 19.70 20.03
N ASN A 266 -3.59 19.89 21.23
CA ASN A 266 -4.22 21.15 21.62
C ASN A 266 -3.44 21.72 22.81
N SER A 267 -2.28 22.32 22.55
CA SER A 267 -1.68 23.31 23.43
C SER A 267 -2.09 24.69 22.92
N PHE A 268 -3.26 25.16 23.35
CA PHE A 268 -3.53 26.58 23.42
C PHE A 268 -3.43 26.98 24.88
N ASP A 269 -2.30 27.61 25.21
CA ASP A 269 -2.11 28.38 26.43
C ASP A 269 -3.17 29.49 26.46
N ASN A 270 -4.00 29.50 27.51
CA ASN A 270 -4.68 30.70 27.96
C ASN A 270 -4.36 30.83 29.45
N ASP A 271 -3.53 31.82 29.74
CA ASP A 271 -3.36 32.40 31.07
C ASP A 271 -4.71 32.98 31.53
N ASP A 272 -5.15 32.60 32.73
CA ASP A 272 -5.97 33.49 33.56
C ASP A 272 -5.83 33.11 35.05
N ASP A 273 -5.39 34.11 35.82
CA ASP A 273 -5.20 34.11 37.27
C ASP A 273 -6.53 33.97 38.03
N SER A 274 -6.54 33.16 39.10
CA SER A 274 -7.20 33.53 40.37
C SER A 274 -6.86 32.58 41.54
N ASP A 275 -6.69 33.22 42.69
CA ASP A 275 -6.09 32.77 43.95
C ASP A 275 -6.97 31.88 44.88
N SER A 276 -6.25 31.17 45.78
CA SER A 276 -6.57 30.83 47.20
C SER A 276 -7.11 29.42 47.59
N PRO A 277 -6.80 28.90 48.81
CA PRO A 277 -6.28 27.51 48.98
C PRO A 277 -7.01 26.59 50.00
N SER A 278 -6.50 25.34 50.09
CA SER A 278 -6.49 24.36 51.24
C SER A 278 -7.39 23.08 51.14
N PRO A 279 -7.21 22.02 51.96
CA PRO A 279 -6.48 20.79 51.61
C PRO A 279 -7.25 19.45 51.90
N SER A 280 -6.57 18.29 51.77
CA SER A 280 -6.95 16.88 52.09
C SER A 280 -7.63 16.11 50.94
N GLU A 281 -7.44 14.81 50.69
CA GLU A 281 -6.60 13.72 51.22
C GLU A 281 -6.69 12.55 50.20
N SER A 282 -5.60 11.80 50.05
CA SER A 282 -5.49 10.37 49.67
C SER A 282 -6.30 9.74 48.52
N GLY A 283 -5.59 9.06 47.60
CA GLY A 283 -6.04 7.75 47.09
C GLY A 283 -5.74 7.44 45.62
N ASP A 284 -4.83 6.50 45.43
CA ASP A 284 -4.68 5.59 44.29
C ASP A 284 -3.95 6.03 43.01
N ASN A 285 -2.66 5.71 43.07
CA ASN A 285 -1.72 5.56 41.97
C ASN A 285 -2.22 4.53 40.93
N ASN A 286 -2.81 5.00 39.84
CA ASN A 286 -2.73 4.27 38.57
C ASN A 286 -1.62 4.91 37.73
N LEU A 287 -0.42 4.36 37.89
CA LEU A 287 0.70 4.53 36.96
C LEU A 287 0.23 4.11 35.56
N LEU A 288 -0.27 5.07 34.79
CA LEU A 288 -0.30 5.01 33.33
C LEU A 288 1.15 4.88 32.87
N ILE A 289 1.59 3.63 32.65
CA ILE A 289 2.82 3.34 31.94
C ILE A 289 2.63 3.89 30.53
N LYS A 290 3.02 5.14 30.31
CA LYS A 290 3.40 5.65 28.98
C LYS A 290 4.57 4.78 28.52
N SER A 291 4.28 3.66 27.87
CA SER A 291 5.31 2.88 27.18
C SER A 291 5.68 3.65 25.92
N SER A 292 6.53 4.67 26.08
CA SER A 292 7.29 5.25 24.97
C SER A 292 8.26 4.19 24.50
N ILE A 293 7.83 3.35 23.55
CA ILE A 293 8.68 2.31 22.99
C ILE A 293 9.63 3.00 22.02
N THR A 294 10.87 3.24 22.47
CA THR A 294 11.93 3.98 21.77
C THR A 294 12.76 3.14 20.80
N HIS A 295 12.38 1.89 20.55
CA HIS A 295 13.19 0.93 19.80
C HIS A 295 12.40 0.32 18.65
N LEU A 296 12.99 0.31 17.44
CA LEU A 296 12.46 -0.47 16.32
C LEU A 296 12.50 -1.95 16.72
N PHE A 297 13.66 -2.43 17.17
CA PHE A 297 13.86 -3.81 17.58
C PHE A 297 13.72 -3.98 19.09
N ASN A 298 12.69 -4.69 19.56
CA ASN A 298 12.42 -4.84 21.00
C ASN A 298 13.57 -5.52 21.77
N ASP A 299 14.45 -6.26 21.10
CA ASP A 299 15.57 -7.01 21.71
C ASP A 299 16.95 -6.71 21.12
N VAL A 300 17.05 -5.79 20.16
CA VAL A 300 18.32 -5.51 19.47
C VAL A 300 18.69 -4.05 19.66
N ARG A 301 19.90 -3.82 20.17
CA ARG A 301 20.42 -2.46 20.36
C ARG A 301 21.04 -1.95 19.07
N THR A 302 20.56 -0.79 18.61
CA THR A 302 21.12 -0.07 17.46
C THR A 302 22.32 0.76 17.90
N ALA A 303 23.47 0.55 17.27
CA ALA A 303 24.69 1.32 17.45
C ALA A 303 24.68 2.62 16.65
N SER A 304 24.20 2.59 15.41
CA SER A 304 24.06 3.77 14.57
C SER A 304 22.98 3.60 13.51
N ILE A 305 22.39 4.71 13.09
CA ILE A 305 21.44 4.77 11.97
C ILE A 305 21.96 5.86 11.03
N GLN A 306 22.32 5.49 9.80
CA GLN A 306 22.87 6.42 8.83
C GLN A 306 21.99 6.47 7.59
N LYS A 307 21.60 7.64 7.11
CA LYS A 307 20.86 7.75 5.85
C LYS A 307 21.74 7.31 4.68
N THR A 308 21.19 6.60 3.71
CA THR A 308 21.92 6.12 2.52
C THR A 308 21.18 6.51 1.23
N LEU A 309 21.84 6.31 0.09
CA LEU A 309 21.12 6.12 -1.18
C LEU A 309 20.28 4.83 -1.13
N LEU A 310 19.22 4.75 -1.95
CA LEU A 310 18.30 3.61 -1.98
C LEU A 310 18.98 2.26 -2.24
N THR A 311 20.12 2.26 -2.94
CA THR A 311 20.93 1.06 -3.18
C THR A 311 21.70 0.58 -1.95
N GLY A 312 21.81 1.40 -0.91
CA GLY A 312 22.64 1.16 0.28
C GLY A 312 24.14 1.31 0.06
N MET A 313 24.60 1.62 -1.16
CA MET A 313 26.04 1.64 -1.48
C MET A 313 26.78 2.89 -1.00
N LYS A 314 26.07 4.00 -0.81
CA LYS A 314 26.67 5.25 -0.36
C LYS A 314 25.89 5.81 0.82
N CYS A 315 26.60 6.01 1.91
CA CYS A 315 26.07 6.68 3.09
C CYS A 315 26.12 8.20 2.92
N SER A 316 25.10 8.87 3.47
CA SER A 316 25.06 10.31 3.68
C SER A 316 25.83 10.68 4.95
N ASN A 317 26.19 11.95 5.10
CA ASN A 317 26.77 12.49 6.33
C ASN A 317 25.72 12.62 7.46
N THR A 318 24.44 12.40 7.16
CA THR A 318 23.35 12.45 8.14
C THR A 318 23.32 11.16 8.97
N MET A 319 23.71 11.27 10.23
CA MET A 319 23.58 10.23 11.25
C MET A 319 22.40 10.56 12.17
N LEU A 320 21.60 9.55 12.48
CA LEU A 320 20.49 9.61 13.43
C LEU A 320 20.87 8.81 14.68
N THR A 321 20.47 9.31 15.84
CA THR A 321 20.80 8.67 17.12
C THR A 321 19.71 7.71 17.57
N LYS A 322 18.46 7.95 17.16
CA LYS A 322 17.28 7.17 17.52
C LYS A 322 16.42 6.90 16.30
N ILE A 323 15.70 5.77 16.32
CA ILE A 323 14.74 5.45 15.26
C ILE A 323 13.59 6.46 15.18
N SER A 324 13.23 7.08 16.31
CA SER A 324 12.17 8.10 16.37
C SER A 324 12.50 9.38 15.61
N GLU A 325 13.77 9.58 15.22
CA GLU A 325 14.20 10.72 14.40
C GLU A 325 13.96 10.48 12.90
N ILE A 326 13.64 9.25 12.49
CA ILE A 326 13.27 8.94 11.10
C ILE A 326 11.97 9.66 10.77
N ASN A 327 12.03 10.54 9.76
CA ASN A 327 10.88 11.28 9.26
C ASN A 327 10.81 11.23 7.73
N VAL A 328 10.18 10.18 7.21
CA VAL A 328 9.94 10.04 5.77
C VAL A 328 8.71 10.87 5.37
N GLN A 329 8.90 11.83 4.46
CA GLN A 329 7.80 12.68 3.99
C GLN A 329 6.79 11.89 3.15
N PRO A 330 5.52 12.33 3.05
CA PRO A 330 4.52 11.69 2.19
C PRO A 330 5.04 11.47 0.76
N PHE A 331 4.79 10.27 0.20
CA PHE A 331 5.27 9.81 -1.10
C PHE A 331 6.79 9.71 -1.25
N GLN A 332 7.55 9.72 -0.16
CA GLN A 332 9.00 9.52 -0.23
C GLN A 332 9.39 8.11 0.19
N LEU A 333 10.48 7.66 -0.42
CA LEU A 333 11.24 6.48 -0.04
C LEU A 333 12.56 6.95 0.55
N GLU A 334 12.86 6.50 1.76
CA GLU A 334 14.17 6.73 2.36
C GLU A 334 14.79 5.41 2.82
N SER A 335 16.12 5.36 2.71
CA SER A 335 16.91 4.21 3.08
C SER A 335 17.93 4.58 4.15
N TYR A 336 18.13 3.67 5.08
CA TYR A 336 19.04 3.81 6.21
C TYR A 336 19.88 2.56 6.37
N ASN A 337 21.16 2.73 6.65
CA ASN A 337 22.03 1.69 7.16
C ASN A 337 21.92 1.69 8.69
N VAL A 338 21.37 0.62 9.25
CA VAL A 338 21.22 0.42 10.69
C VAL A 338 22.28 -0.57 11.15
N THR A 339 23.20 -0.13 12.00
CA THR A 339 24.24 -0.99 12.58
C THR A 339 23.85 -1.38 14.00
N PHE A 340 24.06 -2.64 14.36
CA PHE A 340 23.73 -3.22 15.66
C PHE A 340 25.00 -3.47 16.48
N TYR A 341 24.85 -3.56 17.80
CA TYR A 341 25.94 -3.91 18.73
C TYR A 341 26.24 -5.41 18.78
#